data_AF-A0A7R9F5M1-F1
#
_entry.id   AF-A0A7R9F5M1-F1
#
_cell.length_a   1.000
_cell.length_b   1.000
_cell.length_c   1.000
_cell.angle_alpha   90.00
_cell.angle_beta   90.00
_cell.angle_gamma   90.00
#
_symmetry.space_group_name_H-M   'P 1'
#
loop_
_entity.id
_entity.type
_entity.pdbx_description
1 polymer ?
#
loop_
_entity_poly.entity_id
_entity_poly.type
_entity_poly.pdbx_seq_one_letter_code
_entity_poly.pdbx_strand_id
1 'polypeptide(L)'
;MLTDAAVFISNLSPACVRCLCEAATECNNTFACIKGYCGPFYISKVYWIEAGRPVLDEDDPERTRAYEDCATDITCAARILEAYMVKYGRDCNGDNVTNCDDYARIHYHGGTKCESPLDENTFSRRYSRCRPEQSEAVFHLTIAIISISSPKLMPMIDSIINHSMKQMEYPMKGHYDGSTENLIHQLQCNYCIAEYVGLTTGTLRQQMNARLILPVRAIR
;
A
#
# COMPACT_ATOMS: atom_id res chain seq x y z
N MET A 1 19.43 16.07 -12.54
CA MET A 1 19.10 15.55 -11.20
C MET A 1 17.59 15.44 -11.13
N LEU A 2 17.05 14.27 -11.46
CA LEU A 2 15.62 14.00 -11.30
C LEU A 2 15.44 13.48 -9.87
N THR A 3 14.65 14.20 -9.09
CA THR A 3 14.28 13.81 -7.74
C THR A 3 13.42 12.55 -7.81
N ASP A 4 13.92 11.46 -7.25
CA ASP A 4 13.19 10.20 -7.05
C ASP A 4 12.05 10.48 -6.04
N ALA A 5 10.93 10.97 -6.55
CA ALA A 5 9.71 11.10 -5.75
C ALA A 5 9.21 9.68 -5.50
N ALA A 6 9.30 9.21 -4.26
CA ALA A 6 8.71 7.96 -3.83
C ALA A 6 7.21 7.97 -4.19
N VAL A 7 6.79 7.09 -5.09
CA VAL A 7 5.40 7.02 -5.52
C VAL A 7 4.62 6.22 -4.48
N PHE A 8 3.72 6.89 -3.76
CA PHE A 8 2.86 6.24 -2.79
C PHE A 8 1.57 5.76 -3.45
N ILE A 9 1.33 4.46 -3.45
CA ILE A 9 0.06 3.85 -3.88
C ILE A 9 -0.75 3.56 -2.62
N SER A 10 -1.83 4.32 -2.40
CA SER A 10 -2.62 4.25 -1.15
C SER A 10 -3.11 2.86 -0.79
N ASN A 11 -3.37 2.02 -1.79
CA ASN A 11 -3.98 0.70 -1.59
C ASN A 11 -2.96 -0.46 -1.69
N LEU A 12 -1.69 -0.19 -1.98
CA LEU A 12 -0.62 -1.20 -1.96
C LEU A 12 0.11 -1.13 -0.61
N SER A 13 -0.31 -1.94 0.34
CA SER A 13 0.30 -1.95 1.67
C SER A 13 1.65 -2.70 1.71
N PRO A 14 2.55 -2.40 2.66
CA PRO A 14 3.76 -3.18 2.88
C PRO A 14 3.48 -4.67 3.15
N ALA A 15 2.34 -4.98 3.78
CA ALA A 15 1.90 -6.37 3.98
C ALA A 15 1.56 -7.06 2.66
N CYS A 16 0.95 -6.33 1.72
CA CYS A 16 0.69 -6.84 0.37
C CYS A 16 2.01 -7.09 -0.38
N VAL A 17 2.91 -6.11 -0.41
CA VAL A 17 4.24 -6.25 -1.05
C VAL A 17 4.98 -7.47 -0.51
N ARG A 18 5.03 -7.63 0.82
CA ARG A 18 5.62 -8.83 1.44
C ARG A 18 4.93 -10.11 0.98
N CYS A 19 3.59 -10.13 0.92
CA CYS A 19 2.88 -11.33 0.49
C CYS A 19 3.11 -11.68 -0.98
N LEU A 20 3.26 -10.69 -1.87
CA LEU A 20 3.61 -10.93 -3.28
C LEU A 20 5.01 -11.54 -3.40
N CYS A 21 5.97 -11.08 -2.59
CA CYS A 21 7.31 -11.65 -2.47
C CYS A 21 7.27 -13.14 -2.03
N GLU A 22 6.51 -13.42 -0.96
CA GLU A 22 6.29 -14.78 -0.45
C GLU A 22 5.62 -15.67 -1.48
N ALA A 23 4.61 -15.16 -2.18
CA ALA A 23 3.89 -15.89 -3.21
C ALA A 23 4.80 -16.29 -4.38
N ALA A 24 5.66 -15.37 -4.83
CA ALA A 24 6.57 -15.57 -5.95
C ALA A 24 7.65 -16.62 -5.63
N THR A 25 8.42 -16.42 -4.55
CA THR A 25 9.63 -17.23 -4.29
C THR A 25 9.82 -17.64 -2.83
N GLU A 26 8.80 -17.50 -1.97
CA GLU A 26 8.96 -17.53 -0.51
C GLU A 26 9.91 -16.42 -0.03
N CYS A 27 9.83 -15.28 -0.72
CA CYS A 27 10.66 -14.10 -0.51
C CYS A 27 12.16 -14.42 -0.42
N ASN A 28 12.64 -15.29 -1.30
CA ASN A 28 14.03 -15.72 -1.28
C ASN A 28 14.94 -14.65 -1.89
N ASN A 29 15.59 -13.87 -1.03
CA ASN A 29 16.53 -12.80 -1.44
C ASN A 29 17.80 -13.29 -2.14
N THR A 30 18.03 -14.60 -2.20
CA THR A 30 19.14 -15.21 -2.94
C THR A 30 18.68 -15.86 -4.25
N PHE A 31 17.40 -15.69 -4.62
CA PHE A 31 16.84 -16.26 -5.83
C PHE A 31 17.47 -15.62 -7.08
N ALA A 32 18.33 -16.37 -7.75
CA ALA A 32 18.97 -15.94 -8.99
C ALA A 32 17.99 -15.89 -10.17
N CYS A 33 18.46 -15.41 -11.31
CA CYS A 33 17.66 -15.42 -12.54
C CYS A 33 17.50 -16.84 -13.12
N ILE A 34 16.27 -17.30 -13.27
CA ILE A 34 15.93 -18.58 -13.91
C ILE A 34 14.97 -18.31 -15.07
N LYS A 35 15.35 -18.73 -16.28
CA LYS A 35 14.55 -18.56 -17.51
C LYS A 35 14.10 -17.10 -17.77
N GLY A 36 14.93 -16.12 -17.38
CA GLY A 36 14.63 -14.70 -17.57
C GLY A 36 13.68 -14.07 -16.55
N TYR A 37 13.44 -14.75 -15.42
CA TYR A 37 12.76 -14.22 -14.24
C TYR A 37 13.73 -14.17 -13.07
N CYS A 38 13.79 -13.05 -12.36
CA CYS A 38 14.86 -12.77 -11.41
C CYS A 38 14.31 -12.39 -10.03
N GLY A 39 15.07 -12.77 -9.01
CA GLY A 39 14.95 -12.24 -7.66
C GLY A 39 13.70 -12.65 -6.88
N PRO A 40 13.50 -12.03 -5.72
CA PRO A 40 12.52 -12.47 -4.74
C PRO A 40 11.07 -12.31 -5.22
N PHE A 41 10.83 -11.41 -6.17
CA PHE A 41 9.52 -11.19 -6.80
C PHE A 41 9.35 -11.91 -8.14
N TYR A 42 10.32 -12.73 -8.56
CA TYR A 42 10.25 -13.46 -9.84
C TYR A 42 9.90 -12.54 -11.04
N ILE A 43 10.56 -11.39 -11.14
CA ILE A 43 10.26 -10.32 -12.09
C ILE A 43 10.91 -10.64 -13.43
N SER A 44 10.20 -10.43 -14.55
CA SER A 44 10.76 -10.57 -15.91
C SER A 44 11.34 -9.25 -16.45
N LYS A 45 12.17 -9.33 -17.50
CA LYS A 45 12.71 -8.11 -18.15
C LYS A 45 11.62 -7.20 -18.71
N VAL A 46 10.55 -7.77 -19.28
CA VAL A 46 9.42 -6.97 -19.81
C VAL A 46 8.69 -6.26 -18.67
N TYR A 47 8.48 -6.94 -17.55
CA TYR A 47 7.89 -6.36 -16.35
C TYR A 47 8.69 -5.12 -15.89
N TRP A 48 10.01 -5.25 -15.79
CA TRP A 48 10.92 -4.16 -15.46
C TRP A 48 10.88 -3.00 -16.46
N ILE A 49 10.87 -3.28 -17.77
CA ILE A 49 10.74 -2.25 -18.81
C ILE A 49 9.44 -1.47 -18.65
N GLU A 50 8.33 -2.18 -18.44
CA GLU A 50 7.03 -1.57 -18.32
C GLU A 50 6.86 -0.77 -17.03
N ALA A 51 7.59 -1.13 -15.96
CA ALA A 51 7.70 -0.38 -14.71
C ALA A 51 8.57 0.89 -14.83
N GLY A 52 9.09 1.21 -16.01
CA GLY A 52 9.92 2.41 -16.23
C GLY A 52 11.41 2.20 -15.98
N ARG A 53 11.86 0.94 -15.94
CA ARG A 53 13.27 0.55 -15.76
C ARG A 53 13.94 1.09 -14.49
N PRO A 54 13.36 0.90 -13.28
CA PRO A 54 14.06 1.25 -12.04
C PRO A 54 15.40 0.55 -11.94
N VAL A 55 16.42 1.23 -11.43
CA VAL A 55 17.76 0.68 -11.26
C VAL A 55 18.28 0.94 -9.85
N LEU A 56 19.41 0.30 -9.52
CA LEU A 56 20.14 0.61 -8.29
C LEU A 56 20.62 2.06 -8.31
N ASP A 57 20.88 2.62 -7.14
CA ASP A 57 21.36 4.00 -7.03
C ASP A 57 22.65 4.18 -7.83
N GLU A 58 22.72 5.29 -8.59
CA GLU A 58 23.84 5.64 -9.47
C GLU A 58 24.10 4.64 -10.63
N ASP A 59 23.14 3.78 -10.97
CA ASP A 59 23.20 2.88 -12.13
C ASP A 59 22.47 3.46 -13.37
N ASP A 60 22.71 2.87 -14.54
CA ASP A 60 22.15 3.29 -15.83
C ASP A 60 21.02 2.35 -16.28
N PRO A 61 19.78 2.83 -16.53
CA PRO A 61 18.66 2.01 -17.01
C PRO A 61 18.88 1.35 -18.38
N GLU A 62 19.87 1.79 -19.17
CA GLU A 62 20.24 1.15 -20.44
C GLU A 62 21.42 0.17 -20.33
N ARG A 63 22.01 0.03 -19.14
CA ARG A 63 23.08 -0.95 -18.93
C ARG A 63 22.55 -2.37 -19.08
N THR A 64 23.32 -3.22 -19.77
CA THR A 64 22.90 -4.57 -20.15
C THR A 64 22.37 -5.43 -18.98
N ARG A 65 22.93 -5.28 -17.77
CA ARG A 65 22.54 -6.03 -16.57
C ARG A 65 21.76 -5.21 -15.53
N ALA A 66 21.31 -4.01 -15.86
CA ALA A 66 20.55 -3.14 -14.95
C ALA A 66 19.30 -3.84 -14.41
N TYR A 67 18.60 -4.54 -15.30
CA TYR A 67 17.45 -5.36 -14.96
C TYR A 67 17.79 -6.45 -13.94
N GLU A 68 18.76 -7.32 -14.24
CA GLU A 68 19.08 -8.46 -13.38
C GLU A 68 19.54 -7.99 -12.00
N ASP A 69 20.44 -7.00 -11.97
CA ASP A 69 21.02 -6.52 -10.73
C ASP A 69 19.94 -5.86 -9.85
N CYS A 70 19.05 -5.02 -10.41
CA CYS A 70 17.93 -4.44 -9.67
C CYS A 70 16.87 -5.48 -9.26
N ALA A 71 16.49 -6.39 -10.16
CA ALA A 71 15.46 -7.39 -9.86
C ALA A 71 15.91 -8.39 -8.78
N THR A 72 17.21 -8.64 -8.61
CA THR A 72 17.76 -9.49 -7.55
C THR A 72 18.00 -8.78 -6.21
N ASP A 73 18.02 -7.45 -6.18
CA ASP A 73 18.08 -6.67 -4.94
C ASP A 73 16.66 -6.46 -4.39
N ILE A 74 16.40 -6.82 -3.13
CA ILE A 74 15.03 -6.77 -2.57
C ILE A 74 14.43 -5.35 -2.57
N THR A 75 15.24 -4.33 -2.31
CA THR A 75 14.76 -2.95 -2.25
C THR A 75 14.48 -2.41 -3.65
N CYS A 76 15.37 -2.65 -4.59
CA CYS A 76 15.19 -2.25 -5.99
C CYS A 76 14.06 -3.04 -6.67
N ALA A 77 13.94 -4.35 -6.40
CA ALA A 77 12.85 -5.17 -6.89
C ALA A 77 11.48 -4.73 -6.35
N ALA A 78 11.41 -4.28 -5.10
CA ALA A 78 10.19 -3.67 -4.56
C ALA A 78 9.83 -2.38 -5.30
N ARG A 79 10.81 -1.53 -5.66
CA ARG A 79 10.56 -0.34 -6.51
C ARG A 79 10.03 -0.72 -7.90
N ILE A 80 10.53 -1.81 -8.51
CA ILE A 80 9.99 -2.33 -9.77
C ILE A 80 8.53 -2.73 -9.60
N LEU A 81 8.22 -3.50 -8.56
CA LEU A 81 6.85 -3.92 -8.26
C LEU A 81 5.92 -2.71 -8.07
N GLU A 82 6.31 -1.77 -7.21
CA GLU A 82 5.54 -0.55 -6.94
C GLU A 82 5.29 0.24 -8.23
N ALA A 83 6.33 0.55 -9.00
CA ALA A 83 6.17 1.29 -10.25
C ALA A 83 5.29 0.55 -11.28
N TYR A 84 5.33 -0.78 -11.31
CA TYR A 84 4.42 -1.58 -12.15
C TYR A 84 2.97 -1.46 -11.67
N MET A 85 2.74 -1.47 -10.35
CA MET A 85 1.41 -1.30 -9.77
C MET A 85 0.88 0.13 -9.97
N VAL A 86 1.73 1.16 -9.99
CA VAL A 86 1.33 2.53 -10.38
C VAL A 86 0.74 2.52 -11.79
N LYS A 87 1.38 1.80 -12.72
CA LYS A 87 0.98 1.78 -14.12
C LYS A 87 -0.27 0.95 -14.38
N TYR A 88 -0.42 -0.18 -13.70
CA TYR A 88 -1.45 -1.18 -14.03
C TYR A 88 -2.53 -1.37 -12.98
N GLY A 89 -2.38 -0.77 -11.79
CA GLY A 89 -3.31 -0.86 -10.68
C GLY A 89 -4.74 -0.49 -11.09
N ARG A 90 -5.65 -1.44 -10.94
CA ARG A 90 -7.09 -1.29 -11.18
C ARG A 90 -7.83 -2.44 -10.50
N ASP A 91 -9.14 -2.32 -10.37
CA ASP A 91 -10.00 -3.43 -9.97
C ASP A 91 -10.00 -4.49 -11.09
N CYS A 92 -9.50 -5.67 -10.75
CA CYS A 92 -9.33 -6.81 -11.64
C CYS A 92 -10.35 -7.91 -11.33
N ASN A 93 -10.86 -7.98 -10.10
CA ASN A 93 -11.78 -9.02 -9.67
C ASN A 93 -13.26 -8.59 -9.71
N GLY A 94 -13.54 -7.30 -9.93
CA GLY A 94 -14.87 -6.71 -10.04
C GLY A 94 -15.55 -6.42 -8.69
N ASP A 95 -14.79 -6.31 -7.59
CA ASP A 95 -15.32 -6.04 -6.25
C ASP A 95 -15.44 -4.53 -5.92
N ASN A 96 -15.11 -3.66 -6.88
CA ASN A 96 -15.04 -2.19 -6.77
C ASN A 96 -13.94 -1.65 -5.85
N VAL A 97 -12.97 -2.48 -5.45
CA VAL A 97 -11.86 -2.05 -4.61
C VAL A 97 -10.54 -2.55 -5.19
N THR A 98 -9.70 -1.63 -5.69
CA THR A 98 -8.32 -1.99 -6.03
C THR A 98 -7.52 -2.28 -4.76
N ASN A 99 -7.26 -3.56 -4.48
CA ASN A 99 -6.57 -4.05 -3.29
C ASN A 99 -5.52 -5.13 -3.62
N CYS A 100 -5.03 -5.84 -2.58
CA CYS A 100 -3.97 -6.84 -2.77
C CYS A 100 -4.37 -8.01 -3.66
N ASP A 101 -5.65 -8.38 -3.71
CA ASP A 101 -6.15 -9.45 -4.59
C ASP A 101 -6.01 -9.05 -6.06
N ASP A 102 -6.19 -7.77 -6.40
CA ASP A 102 -5.94 -7.25 -7.75
C ASP A 102 -4.46 -7.18 -8.08
N TYR A 103 -3.64 -6.67 -7.15
CA TYR A 103 -2.19 -6.61 -7.35
C TYR A 103 -1.57 -8.00 -7.51
N ALA A 104 -2.10 -9.02 -6.81
CA ALA A 104 -1.69 -10.41 -7.02
C ALA A 104 -2.02 -10.91 -8.42
N ARG A 105 -3.20 -10.58 -8.96
CA ARG A 105 -3.59 -10.91 -10.34
C ARG A 105 -2.73 -10.17 -11.36
N ILE A 106 -2.47 -8.88 -11.15
CA ILE A 106 -1.59 -8.07 -12.01
C ILE A 106 -0.15 -8.63 -12.00
N HIS A 107 0.36 -8.99 -10.82
CA HIS A 107 1.72 -9.53 -10.71
C HIS A 107 1.85 -10.89 -11.40
N TYR A 108 0.85 -11.77 -11.26
CA TYR A 108 0.87 -13.12 -11.80
C TYR A 108 0.57 -13.17 -13.32
N HIS A 109 -0.48 -12.47 -13.79
CA HIS A 109 -0.91 -12.51 -15.19
C HIS A 109 -0.30 -11.41 -16.06
N GLY A 110 0.31 -10.40 -15.43
CA GLY A 110 0.75 -9.17 -16.08
C GLY A 110 -0.33 -8.11 -16.16
N GLY A 111 0.09 -6.90 -16.53
CA GLY A 111 -0.73 -5.69 -16.45
C GLY A 111 -2.00 -5.67 -17.29
N THR A 112 -2.15 -6.50 -18.32
CA THR A 112 -3.28 -6.43 -19.27
C THR A 112 -4.28 -7.58 -19.18
N LYS A 113 -4.05 -8.56 -18.28
CA LYS A 113 -4.82 -9.81 -18.21
C LYS A 113 -5.23 -10.19 -16.78
N CYS A 114 -5.34 -9.20 -15.90
CA CYS A 114 -5.59 -9.46 -14.48
C CYS A 114 -7.05 -9.88 -14.19
N GLU A 115 -7.95 -9.77 -15.17
CA GLU A 115 -9.36 -10.10 -15.01
C GLU A 115 -9.57 -11.61 -14.80
N SER A 116 -8.63 -12.43 -15.28
CA SER A 116 -8.61 -13.87 -15.00
C SER A 116 -8.30 -14.15 -13.52
N PRO A 117 -9.02 -15.09 -12.87
CA PRO A 117 -8.66 -15.58 -11.55
C PRO A 117 -7.24 -16.15 -11.51
N LEU A 118 -6.64 -16.20 -10.32
CA LEU A 118 -5.39 -16.94 -10.14
C LEU A 118 -5.66 -18.44 -10.27
N ASP A 119 -4.89 -19.13 -11.11
CA ASP A 119 -4.99 -20.59 -11.24
C ASP A 119 -4.58 -21.30 -9.93
N GLU A 120 -5.03 -22.53 -9.73
CA GLU A 120 -4.55 -23.37 -8.63
C GLU A 120 -3.10 -23.81 -8.87
N ASN A 121 -2.15 -23.07 -8.29
CA ASN A 121 -0.73 -23.28 -8.49
C ASN A 121 0.07 -22.88 -7.24
N THR A 122 1.39 -22.94 -7.33
CA THR A 122 2.26 -22.61 -6.20
C THR A 122 2.13 -21.16 -5.75
N PHE A 123 1.99 -20.22 -6.68
CA PHE A 123 1.82 -18.80 -6.37
C PHE A 123 0.54 -18.55 -5.59
N SER A 124 -0.61 -18.99 -6.11
CA SER A 124 -1.92 -18.77 -5.46
C SER A 124 -2.03 -19.46 -4.11
N ARG A 125 -1.45 -20.66 -3.95
CA ARG A 125 -1.37 -21.37 -2.66
C ARG A 125 -0.52 -20.67 -1.61
N ARG A 126 0.54 -19.98 -2.02
CA ARG A 126 1.38 -19.20 -1.10
C ARG A 126 0.73 -17.87 -0.78
N TYR A 127 0.19 -17.19 -1.80
CA TYR A 127 -0.56 -15.95 -1.65
C TYR A 127 -1.73 -16.09 -0.67
N SER A 128 -2.52 -17.17 -0.77
CA SER A 128 -3.67 -17.41 0.12
C SER A 128 -3.30 -17.54 1.61
N ARG A 129 -2.03 -17.83 1.93
CA ARG A 129 -1.55 -17.93 3.32
C ARG A 129 -1.17 -16.59 3.93
N CYS A 130 -0.84 -15.59 3.10
CA CYS A 130 -0.30 -14.32 3.55
C CYS A 130 -1.14 -13.10 3.15
N ARG A 131 -2.13 -13.28 2.26
CA ARG A 131 -2.94 -12.16 1.75
C ARG A 131 -3.50 -11.38 2.92
N PRO A 132 -3.35 -10.05 2.95
CA PRO A 132 -3.96 -9.25 4.02
C PRO A 132 -5.47 -9.50 3.98
N GLU A 133 -6.08 -9.72 5.14
CA GLU A 133 -7.55 -9.68 5.21
C GLU A 133 -7.99 -8.33 4.67
N GLN A 134 -9.00 -8.34 3.80
CA GLN A 134 -9.71 -7.11 3.46
C GLN A 134 -10.25 -6.62 4.78
N SER A 135 -9.59 -5.63 5.37
CA SER A 135 -10.03 -5.07 6.64
C SER A 135 -11.28 -4.29 6.29
N GLU A 136 -12.40 -4.97 6.50
CA GLU A 136 -13.71 -4.56 6.05
C GLU A 136 -14.08 -3.18 6.60
N ALA A 137 -14.47 -2.27 5.72
CA ALA A 137 -15.31 -1.12 6.05
C ALA A 137 -16.56 -1.50 6.90
N VAL A 138 -16.89 -2.81 7.00
CA VAL A 138 -17.87 -3.38 7.93
C VAL A 138 -17.53 -3.09 9.38
N PHE A 139 -16.27 -3.10 9.82
CA PHE A 139 -15.95 -2.88 11.25
C PHE A 139 -16.39 -1.48 11.73
N HIS A 140 -16.28 -0.46 10.87
CA HIS A 140 -16.78 0.88 11.17
C HIS A 140 -18.30 0.97 11.12
N LEU A 141 -18.96 0.25 10.22
CA LEU A 141 -20.42 0.26 10.10
C LEU A 141 -21.09 -0.44 11.30
N THR A 142 -20.59 -1.61 11.72
CA THR A 142 -21.10 -2.30 12.92
C THR A 142 -20.80 -1.53 14.19
N ILE A 143 -19.61 -0.95 14.34
CA ILE A 143 -19.29 -0.10 15.50
C ILE A 143 -20.21 1.12 15.56
N ALA A 144 -20.48 1.78 14.43
CA ALA A 144 -21.39 2.92 14.39
C ALA A 144 -22.82 2.52 14.81
N ILE A 145 -23.33 1.38 14.33
CA ILE A 145 -24.66 0.86 14.69
C ILE A 145 -24.74 0.49 16.18
N ILE A 146 -23.72 -0.17 16.74
CA ILE A 146 -23.66 -0.54 18.17
C ILE A 146 -23.57 0.72 19.05
N SER A 147 -22.82 1.74 18.60
CA SER A 147 -22.68 3.03 19.30
C SER A 147 -23.99 3.82 19.35
N ILE A 148 -24.81 3.76 18.29
CA ILE A 148 -26.13 4.42 18.23
C ILE A 148 -27.15 3.72 19.15
N SER A 149 -27.05 2.40 19.30
CA SER A 149 -28.03 1.58 20.02
C SER A 149 -27.68 1.34 21.50
N SER A 150 -26.44 1.57 21.94
CA SER A 150 -25.99 1.34 23.32
C SER A 150 -24.91 2.35 23.77
N PRO A 151 -25.29 3.60 24.14
CA PRO A 151 -24.35 4.67 24.48
C PRO A 151 -23.46 4.38 25.71
N LYS A 152 -23.79 3.36 26.51
CA LYS A 152 -23.00 2.91 27.67
C LYS A 152 -21.78 2.06 27.30
N LEU A 153 -21.68 1.59 26.05
CA LEU A 153 -20.57 0.76 25.57
C LEU A 153 -19.40 1.59 24.98
N MET A 154 -19.59 2.92 24.85
CA MET A 154 -18.62 3.90 24.36
C MET A 154 -17.19 3.74 24.92
N PRO A 155 -16.95 3.72 26.25
CA PRO A 155 -15.58 3.70 26.77
C PRO A 155 -14.84 2.39 26.49
N MET A 156 -15.56 1.28 26.27
CA MET A 156 -14.98 -0.02 25.94
C MET A 156 -14.59 -0.08 24.45
N ILE A 157 -15.43 0.45 23.56
CA ILE A 157 -15.15 0.56 22.12
C ILE A 157 -14.01 1.55 21.86
N ASP A 158 -13.98 2.70 22.55
CA ASP A 158 -12.89 3.67 22.46
C ASP A 158 -11.56 3.05 22.91
N SER A 159 -11.57 2.15 23.89
CA SER A 159 -10.38 1.41 24.32
C SER A 159 -9.92 0.38 23.29
N ILE A 160 -10.85 -0.26 22.58
CA ILE A 160 -10.53 -1.23 21.50
C ILE A 160 -9.94 -0.50 20.30
N ILE A 161 -10.58 0.60 19.87
CA ILE A 161 -10.07 1.47 18.78
C ILE A 161 -8.68 2.01 19.13
N ASN A 162 -8.49 2.53 20.35
CA ASN A 162 -7.18 3.00 20.81
C ASN A 162 -6.14 1.88 20.93
N HIS A 163 -6.54 0.66 21.28
CA HIS A 163 -5.64 -0.50 21.32
C HIS A 163 -5.18 -0.91 19.91
N SER A 164 -6.10 -0.92 18.93
CA SER A 164 -5.79 -1.15 17.52
C SER A 164 -4.91 -0.04 16.93
N MET A 165 -5.12 1.22 17.33
CA MET A 165 -4.29 2.36 16.91
C MET A 165 -2.87 2.35 17.52
N LYS A 166 -2.71 1.83 18.74
CA LYS A 166 -1.39 1.72 19.39
C LYS A 166 -0.47 0.66 18.77
N GLN A 167 -0.98 -0.24 17.93
CA GLN A 167 -0.15 -1.19 17.19
C GLN A 167 0.42 -0.62 15.89
N MET A 168 0.16 0.67 15.58
CA MET A 168 0.61 1.38 14.38
C MET A 168 1.78 2.37 14.63
N GLU A 169 2.55 2.22 15.71
CA GLU A 169 3.80 2.98 15.86
C GLU A 169 4.94 2.33 15.06
N TYR A 170 5.16 2.78 13.83
CA TYR A 170 6.48 2.69 13.19
C TYR A 170 7.12 4.09 13.18
N PRO A 171 8.32 4.28 13.74
CA PRO A 171 8.93 5.60 13.82
C PRO A 171 9.52 6.01 12.46
N MET A 172 8.96 7.06 11.85
CA MET A 172 9.62 7.79 10.77
C MET A 172 10.75 8.65 11.39
N LYS A 173 12.01 8.26 11.20
CA LYS A 173 13.16 9.12 11.48
C LYS A 173 13.30 10.15 10.35
N GLY A 174 13.00 11.42 10.64
CA GLY A 174 13.28 12.55 9.75
C GLY A 174 13.73 13.76 10.56
N HIS A 175 14.88 14.32 10.19
CA HIS A 175 15.53 15.47 10.84
C HIS A 175 14.79 16.77 10.51
N TYR A 176 14.43 17.56 11.53
CA TYR A 176 13.75 18.85 11.39
C TYR A 176 14.79 19.99 11.46
N ASP A 177 14.92 20.78 10.39
CA ASP A 177 15.57 22.09 10.42
C ASP A 177 14.48 23.18 10.51
N GLY A 178 14.54 23.95 11.59
CA GLY A 178 13.50 24.85 12.06
C GLY A 178 13.46 26.19 11.34
N SER A 179 13.08 26.22 10.06
CA SER A 179 12.75 27.48 9.39
C SER A 179 11.70 27.31 8.28
N THR A 180 10.41 27.31 8.65
CA THR A 180 9.31 27.91 7.86
C THR A 180 7.96 27.70 8.59
N GLU A 181 7.26 28.81 8.82
CA GLU A 181 6.05 28.95 9.65
C GLU A 181 4.74 28.46 9.00
N ASN A 182 4.78 27.52 8.05
CA ASN A 182 3.56 26.98 7.42
C ASN A 182 3.67 25.48 7.23
N LEU A 183 3.41 24.72 8.30
CA LEU A 183 3.36 23.27 8.22
C LEU A 183 1.91 22.80 8.02
N ILE A 184 1.60 22.41 6.79
CA ILE A 184 0.41 21.62 6.47
C ILE A 184 0.66 20.22 7.04
N HIS A 185 -0.03 19.85 8.12
CA HIS A 185 0.02 18.49 8.62
C HIS A 185 -0.86 17.59 7.73
N GLN A 186 -0.21 16.80 6.88
CA GLN A 186 -0.87 15.76 6.11
C GLN A 186 -1.02 14.53 7.02
N LEU A 187 -2.18 14.40 7.66
CA LEU A 187 -2.57 13.20 8.39
C LEU A 187 -3.25 12.25 7.40
N GLN A 188 -2.49 11.29 6.86
CA GLN A 188 -3.08 10.20 6.09
C GLN A 188 -3.63 9.13 7.03
N CYS A 189 -4.95 9.00 7.05
CA CYS A 189 -5.58 7.79 7.55
C CYS A 189 -5.56 6.76 6.42
N ASN A 190 -4.61 5.82 6.45
CA ASN A 190 -4.44 4.77 5.43
C ASN A 190 -5.62 3.80 5.29
N TYR A 191 -6.70 4.02 6.04
CA TYR A 191 -7.88 3.17 6.04
C TYR A 191 -9.09 3.80 5.32
N CYS A 192 -9.19 5.14 5.28
CA CYS A 192 -10.42 5.80 4.83
C CYS A 192 -10.28 6.67 3.55
N ILE A 193 -9.07 6.84 3.00
CA ILE A 193 -8.78 7.72 1.84
C ILE A 193 -9.56 9.04 1.89
N ALA A 194 -9.56 9.73 3.03
CA ALA A 194 -10.17 11.05 3.19
C ALA A 194 -9.08 12.12 3.18
N GLU A 195 -9.19 13.12 2.28
CA GLU A 195 -8.37 14.32 2.32
C GLU A 195 -8.97 15.32 3.32
N TYR A 196 -8.23 15.65 4.38
CA TYR A 196 -8.56 16.78 5.25
C TYR A 196 -7.65 17.96 4.91
N VAL A 197 -8.23 19.00 4.30
CA VAL A 197 -7.59 20.31 4.15
C VAL A 197 -8.13 21.22 5.26
N GLY A 198 -7.36 21.40 6.34
CA GLY A 198 -7.78 22.20 7.50
C GLY A 198 -6.66 23.05 8.09
N LEU A 199 -6.94 24.35 8.26
CA LEU A 199 -6.02 25.36 8.79
C LEU A 199 -5.82 25.22 10.31
N THR A 200 -4.56 25.01 10.69
CA THR A 200 -3.94 25.15 12.03
C THR A 200 -4.47 24.29 13.19
N THR A 201 -3.54 23.87 14.06
CA THR A 201 -3.72 23.00 15.22
C THR A 201 -4.63 23.57 16.33
N GLY A 202 -4.84 24.89 16.34
CA GLY A 202 -5.69 25.55 17.35
C GLY A 202 -7.20 25.25 17.19
N THR A 203 -7.67 25.10 15.96
CA THR A 203 -9.10 24.98 15.63
C THR A 203 -9.66 23.58 15.93
N LEU A 204 -8.85 22.53 15.76
CA LEU A 204 -9.22 21.13 16.07
C LEU A 204 -9.51 20.93 17.56
N ARG A 205 -8.73 21.53 18.45
CA ARG A 205 -8.91 21.39 19.91
C ARG A 205 -10.18 22.09 20.40
N GLN A 206 -10.58 23.19 19.75
CA GLN A 206 -11.81 23.91 20.08
C GLN A 206 -13.06 23.20 19.53
N GLN A 207 -12.97 22.57 18.35
CA GLN A 207 -14.10 21.88 17.73
C GLN A 207 -14.36 20.48 18.31
N MET A 208 -13.34 19.74 18.74
CA MET A 208 -13.52 18.46 19.46
C MET A 208 -14.24 18.63 20.81
N ASN A 209 -14.07 19.79 21.47
CA ASN A 209 -14.78 20.10 22.72
C ASN A 209 -16.25 20.52 22.51
N ALA A 210 -16.67 20.85 21.28
CA ALA A 210 -18.00 21.38 20.99
C ALA A 210 -19.02 20.35 20.46
N ARG A 211 -18.63 19.08 20.22
CA ARG A 211 -19.49 18.01 19.66
C ARG A 211 -20.37 18.45 18.46
N LEU A 212 -19.85 19.29 17.58
CA LEU A 212 -20.56 19.66 16.35
C LEU A 212 -20.31 18.61 15.26
N ILE A 213 -21.38 17.96 14.81
CA ILE A 213 -21.38 17.06 13.65
C ILE A 213 -21.18 17.92 12.40
N LEU A 214 -20.07 17.74 11.68
CA LEU A 214 -19.85 18.40 10.40
C LEU A 214 -20.66 17.70 9.29
N PRO A 215 -21.30 18.45 8.38
CA PRO A 215 -21.99 17.86 7.22
C PRO A 215 -20.95 17.42 6.19
N VAL A 216 -20.92 16.12 5.89
CA VAL A 216 -20.17 15.58 4.75
C VAL A 216 -20.93 15.93 3.48
N ARG A 217 -20.36 16.76 2.61
CA ARG A 217 -20.86 16.93 1.23
C ARG A 217 -20.17 15.89 0.34
N ALA A 218 -20.97 15.03 -0.29
CA ALA A 218 -20.52 14.21 -1.40
C ALA A 218 -20.22 15.11 -2.61
N ILE A 219 -19.01 15.02 -3.15
CA ILE A 219 -18.65 15.65 -4.42
C ILE A 219 -18.72 14.55 -5.48
N ARG A 220 -19.52 14.81 -6.53
CA ARG A 220 -19.69 13.97 -7.72
C ARG A 220 -18.43 13.94 -8.57
#